data_AF-A0A845R2X1-F1
#
_entry.id   AF-A0A845R2X1-F1
#
_cell.length_a   1.000
_cell.length_b   1.000
_cell.length_c   1.000
_cell.angle_alpha   90.00
_cell.angle_beta   90.00
_cell.angle_gamma   90.00
#
_symmetry.space_group_name_H-M   'P 1'
#
loop_
_entity.id
_entity.type
_entity.pdbx_description
1 polymer ?
#
loop_
_entity_poly.entity_id
_entity_poly.type
_entity_poly.pdbx_seq_one_letter_code
_entity_poly.pdbx_strand_id
1 'polypeptide(L)'
;MKGLLRYWREGNNLLNAAAVTAAVMFLLAGPCWRLYVHVMDLGPGGWGGAAGADTPIARSVREMEELDRFALLVRGTAEEYPKLDYFFVGGDTYWVFPLDSGERVAGRCVQTLENIQREKKDGVYQVLYPVGAWREWKLTGEERAGVERDVPQLITTRYFVDMEGRHRENITETRFKGGFWTLCLLAGLGSMFVTHRKQENRRKKEADITLPQNDLERWIVGSYAIWGQFFAQLGRSGDGRRDVEARRGPIRIGGQPMDDRGQKFTRETLKDSWDISSQKELFETVDYMSAGPGFESCETQAARAWQLCRSMQLLGMCFAAGWCSREEMVSRSCQVGRKMQESFRSWEELCEGFLEGFYTWRLGAFGFRDAQAALQERREIYQELRARPDSPYRLNWYYPLDPAAQRRKEAQFGALEK
;
A
#
# COMPACT_ATOMS: atom_id res chain seq x y z
N MET A 1 -19.87 -9.46 -11.53
CA MET A 1 -19.60 -8.03 -11.81
C MET A 1 -20.11 -7.06 -10.72
N LYS A 2 -21.34 -7.20 -10.19
CA LYS A 2 -21.88 -6.27 -9.16
C LYS A 2 -21.09 -6.23 -7.84
N GLY A 3 -20.51 -7.36 -7.38
CA GLY A 3 -19.68 -7.40 -6.17
C GLY A 3 -18.33 -6.70 -6.31
N LEU A 4 -17.66 -6.85 -7.46
CA LEU A 4 -16.39 -6.18 -7.78
C LEU A 4 -16.55 -4.66 -7.87
N LEU A 5 -17.64 -4.19 -8.48
CA LEU A 5 -18.00 -2.75 -8.51
C LEU A 5 -18.31 -2.19 -7.13
N ARG A 6 -18.85 -3.00 -6.21
CA ARG A 6 -19.09 -2.59 -4.81
C ARG A 6 -17.79 -2.43 -4.04
N TYR A 7 -16.82 -3.34 -4.20
CA TYR A 7 -15.47 -3.23 -3.63
C TYR A 7 -14.67 -2.05 -4.17
N TRP A 8 -14.87 -1.70 -5.45
CA TRP A 8 -14.29 -0.52 -6.07
C TRP A 8 -14.86 0.78 -5.47
N ARG A 9 -16.16 0.77 -5.13
CA ARG A 9 -16.88 1.89 -4.52
C ARG A 9 -16.65 2.01 -2.99
N GLU A 10 -16.38 0.90 -2.33
CA GLU A 10 -16.13 0.80 -0.87
C GLU A 10 -14.67 1.12 -0.47
N GLY A 11 -13.82 1.57 -1.40
CA GLY A 11 -12.53 2.18 -1.05
C GLY A 11 -11.48 1.19 -0.54
N ASN A 12 -11.49 -0.05 -1.01
CA ASN A 12 -10.38 -0.97 -0.72
C ASN A 12 -9.17 -0.60 -1.59
N ASN A 13 -8.40 0.40 -1.13
CA ASN A 13 -7.25 0.95 -1.87
C ASN A 13 -6.24 -0.12 -2.31
N LEU A 14 -6.18 -1.26 -1.62
CA LEU A 14 -5.37 -2.41 -2.01
C LEU A 14 -5.87 -3.08 -3.29
N LEU A 15 -7.18 -3.27 -3.43
CA LEU A 15 -7.79 -3.80 -4.65
C LEU A 15 -7.62 -2.84 -5.82
N ASN A 16 -7.71 -1.52 -5.56
CA ASN A 16 -7.48 -0.51 -6.59
C ASN A 16 -6.02 -0.53 -7.06
N ALA A 17 -5.05 -0.61 -6.15
CA ALA A 17 -3.63 -0.74 -6.49
C ALA A 17 -3.33 -2.01 -7.31
N ALA A 18 -3.94 -3.14 -6.94
CA ALA A 18 -3.81 -4.39 -7.68
C ALA A 18 -4.41 -4.29 -9.10
N ALA A 19 -5.60 -3.71 -9.23
CA ALA A 19 -6.27 -3.53 -10.51
C ALA A 19 -5.50 -2.60 -11.45
N VAL A 20 -4.97 -1.48 -10.94
CA VAL A 20 -4.12 -0.56 -11.71
C VAL A 20 -2.83 -1.24 -12.15
N THR A 21 -2.19 -2.02 -11.27
CA THR A 21 -0.97 -2.77 -11.61
C THR A 21 -1.24 -3.74 -12.77
N ALA A 22 -2.33 -4.51 -12.69
CA ALA A 22 -2.71 -5.42 -13.77
C ALA A 22 -3.00 -4.68 -15.08
N ALA A 23 -3.72 -3.56 -15.03
CA ALA A 23 -3.99 -2.75 -16.22
C ALA A 23 -2.70 -2.25 -16.88
N VAL A 24 -1.76 -1.72 -16.09
CA VAL A 24 -0.44 -1.27 -16.57
C VAL A 24 0.34 -2.41 -17.21
N MET A 25 0.39 -3.58 -16.55
CA MET A 25 1.10 -4.75 -17.06
C MET A 25 0.63 -5.19 -18.45
N PHE A 26 -0.68 -5.28 -18.66
CA PHE A 26 -1.22 -5.83 -19.90
C PHE A 26 -1.40 -4.79 -21.01
N LEU A 27 -1.73 -3.55 -20.67
CA LEU A 27 -1.99 -2.51 -21.67
C LEU A 27 -0.71 -1.84 -22.17
N LEU A 28 0.34 -1.73 -21.34
CA LEU A 28 1.54 -0.97 -21.70
C LEU A 28 2.71 -1.84 -22.19
N ALA A 29 2.70 -3.16 -21.99
CA ALA A 29 3.80 -4.02 -22.44
C ALA A 29 4.05 -3.93 -23.96
N GLY A 30 2.99 -3.92 -24.78
CA GLY A 30 3.09 -3.77 -26.23
C GLY A 30 3.60 -2.40 -26.68
N PRO A 31 2.99 -1.29 -26.22
CA PRO A 31 3.50 0.06 -26.46
C PRO A 31 4.97 0.27 -26.04
N CYS A 32 5.36 -0.21 -24.85
CA CYS A 32 6.74 -0.11 -24.36
C CYS A 32 7.71 -0.93 -25.21
N TRP A 33 7.30 -2.11 -25.70
CA TRP A 33 8.10 -2.88 -26.65
C TRP A 33 8.31 -2.12 -27.97
N ARG A 34 7.24 -1.54 -28.54
CA ARG A 34 7.36 -0.74 -29.78
C ARG A 34 8.29 0.47 -29.59
N LEU A 35 8.22 1.12 -28.43
CA LEU A 35 9.12 2.22 -28.10
C LEU A 35 10.57 1.74 -28.00
N TYR A 36 10.82 0.59 -27.36
CA TYR A 36 12.15 -0.02 -27.30
C TYR A 36 12.70 -0.33 -28.70
N VAL A 37 11.91 -0.98 -29.56
CA VAL A 37 12.28 -1.29 -30.95
C VAL A 37 12.61 -0.03 -31.74
N HIS A 38 11.81 1.03 -31.56
CA HIS A 38 12.04 2.31 -32.22
C HIS A 38 13.33 3.00 -31.74
N VAL A 39 13.53 3.12 -30.42
CA VAL A 39 14.73 3.75 -29.84
C VAL A 39 16.01 2.99 -30.18
N MET A 40 15.92 1.67 -30.28
CA MET A 40 17.05 0.80 -30.62
C MET A 40 17.24 0.59 -32.13
N ASP A 41 16.37 1.16 -32.96
CA ASP A 41 16.42 1.10 -34.43
C ASP A 41 16.41 -0.34 -34.98
N LEU A 42 15.54 -1.19 -34.41
CA LEU A 42 15.42 -2.62 -34.72
C LEU A 42 14.28 -2.96 -35.69
N GLY A 43 13.59 -1.94 -36.21
CA GLY A 43 12.48 -2.10 -37.15
C GLY A 43 12.92 -2.12 -38.61
N PRO A 44 11.98 -2.24 -39.57
CA PRO A 44 12.25 -2.05 -40.99
C PRO A 44 12.94 -0.71 -41.27
N GLY A 45 13.98 -0.70 -42.11
CA GLY A 45 14.85 0.46 -42.36
C GLY A 45 15.94 0.70 -41.31
N GLY A 46 15.86 0.03 -40.15
CA GLY A 46 16.90 -0.02 -39.13
C GLY A 46 18.00 -1.03 -39.47
N TRP A 47 19.14 -0.95 -38.78
CA TRP A 47 20.33 -1.76 -39.09
C TRP A 47 20.09 -3.24 -38.80
N GLY A 48 20.22 -4.09 -39.80
CA GLY A 48 19.87 -5.52 -39.76
C GLY A 48 18.38 -5.81 -39.92
N GLY A 49 17.55 -4.78 -40.05
CA GLY A 49 16.14 -4.86 -40.40
C GLY A 49 15.92 -4.97 -41.91
N ALA A 50 14.69 -5.32 -42.30
CA ALA A 50 14.29 -5.37 -43.70
C ALA A 50 14.46 -4.00 -44.39
N ALA A 51 15.02 -3.99 -45.59
CA ALA A 51 15.11 -2.79 -46.40
C ALA A 51 13.72 -2.24 -46.77
N GLY A 52 13.52 -0.93 -46.58
CA GLY A 52 12.30 -0.23 -46.99
C GLY A 52 12.38 0.28 -48.43
N ALA A 53 11.28 0.83 -48.94
CA ALA A 53 11.23 1.40 -50.30
C ALA A 53 12.24 2.53 -50.52
N ASP A 54 12.54 3.31 -49.47
CA ASP A 54 13.48 4.44 -49.51
C ASP A 54 14.92 4.04 -49.14
N THR A 55 15.18 2.75 -48.88
CA THR A 55 16.55 2.30 -48.55
C THR A 55 17.39 2.28 -49.83
N PRO A 56 18.52 3.01 -49.89
CA PRO A 56 19.37 3.02 -51.07
C PRO A 56 20.05 1.66 -51.23
N ILE A 57 20.23 1.24 -52.49
CA ILE A 57 20.93 -0.01 -52.83
C ILE A 57 22.34 0.36 -53.26
N ALA A 58 23.34 -0.08 -52.50
CA ALA A 58 24.74 0.16 -52.83
C ALA A 58 25.21 -0.82 -53.91
N ARG A 59 25.83 -0.28 -54.96
CA ARG A 59 26.28 -1.01 -56.15
C ARG A 59 27.80 -1.08 -56.29
N SER A 60 28.54 -0.31 -55.49
CA SER A 60 30.00 -0.27 -55.46
C SER A 60 30.51 0.06 -54.07
N VAL A 61 31.79 -0.21 -53.79
CA VAL A 61 32.42 0.19 -52.51
C VAL A 61 32.37 1.70 -52.33
N ARG A 62 32.57 2.46 -53.41
CA ARG A 62 32.46 3.92 -53.38
C ARG A 62 31.09 4.38 -52.88
N GLU A 63 30.00 3.78 -53.37
CA GLU A 63 28.66 4.10 -52.88
C GLU A 63 28.49 3.70 -51.41
N MET A 64 29.08 2.59 -50.96
CA MET A 64 29.05 2.21 -49.54
C MET A 64 29.81 3.19 -48.64
N GLU A 65 30.87 3.81 -49.13
CA GLU A 65 31.61 4.85 -48.41
C GLU A 65 30.85 6.18 -48.33
N GLU A 66 30.03 6.48 -49.34
CA GLU A 66 29.20 7.69 -49.41
C GLU A 66 27.87 7.55 -48.65
N LEU A 67 27.33 6.34 -48.53
CA LEU A 67 26.03 6.05 -47.89
C LEU A 67 26.19 5.67 -46.41
N ASP A 68 25.47 6.37 -45.53
CA ASP A 68 25.42 6.02 -44.10
C ASP A 68 24.70 4.68 -43.84
N ARG A 69 23.71 4.35 -44.68
CA ARG A 69 22.90 3.12 -44.60
C ARG A 69 22.50 2.67 -45.99
N PHE A 70 22.58 1.38 -46.26
CA PHE A 70 22.22 0.81 -47.56
C PHE A 70 21.82 -0.65 -47.46
N ALA A 71 21.16 -1.17 -48.49
CA ALA A 71 20.92 -2.60 -48.68
C ALA A 71 21.76 -3.13 -49.85
N LEU A 72 21.99 -4.44 -49.87
CA LEU A 72 22.63 -5.13 -50.99
C LEU A 72 21.60 -5.94 -51.76
N LEU A 73 21.58 -5.76 -53.08
CA LEU A 73 20.76 -6.56 -53.98
C LEU A 73 21.66 -7.53 -54.73
N VAL A 74 21.51 -8.82 -54.49
CA VAL A 74 22.25 -9.86 -55.20
C VAL A 74 21.33 -10.56 -56.18
N ARG A 75 21.80 -10.73 -57.42
CA ARG A 75 21.06 -11.37 -58.51
C ARG A 75 21.62 -12.76 -58.79
N GLY A 76 20.73 -13.74 -58.88
CA GLY A 76 21.01 -15.12 -59.27
C GLY A 76 20.80 -15.31 -60.77
N THR A 77 20.19 -16.44 -61.13
CA THR A 77 19.89 -16.80 -62.52
C THR A 77 18.38 -16.85 -62.76
N ALA A 78 17.98 -17.27 -63.96
CA ALA A 78 16.57 -17.52 -64.27
C ALA A 78 15.96 -18.71 -63.50
N GLU A 79 16.82 -19.60 -62.99
CA GLU A 79 16.45 -20.89 -62.41
C GLU A 79 16.76 -20.97 -60.91
N GLU A 80 17.77 -20.23 -60.43
CA GLU A 80 18.24 -20.31 -59.05
C GLU A 80 18.42 -18.94 -58.39
N TYR A 81 18.13 -18.87 -57.09
CA TYR A 81 18.55 -17.76 -56.24
C TYR A 81 20.09 -17.67 -56.16
N PRO A 82 20.65 -16.45 -55.94
CA PRO A 82 22.09 -16.28 -55.79
C PRO A 82 22.63 -17.13 -54.64
N LYS A 83 23.74 -17.83 -54.90
CA LYS A 83 24.51 -18.57 -53.91
C LYS A 83 25.71 -17.71 -53.52
N LEU A 84 25.85 -17.43 -52.22
CA LEU A 84 26.98 -16.69 -51.67
C LEU A 84 28.01 -17.65 -51.08
N ASP A 85 29.28 -17.38 -51.34
CA ASP A 85 30.38 -18.01 -50.62
C ASP A 85 30.42 -17.46 -49.18
N TYR A 86 30.93 -18.26 -48.24
CA TYR A 86 31.11 -17.84 -46.86
C TYR A 86 32.41 -18.38 -46.28
N PHE A 87 32.88 -17.73 -45.22
CA PHE A 87 34.09 -18.09 -44.50
C PHE A 87 33.97 -17.69 -43.02
N PHE A 88 34.90 -18.14 -42.20
CA PHE A 88 34.88 -17.94 -40.75
C PHE A 88 36.08 -17.11 -40.29
N VAL A 89 35.83 -16.15 -39.41
CA VAL A 89 36.88 -15.36 -38.74
C VAL A 89 36.47 -15.14 -37.30
N GLY A 90 37.34 -15.48 -36.35
CA GLY A 90 37.09 -15.25 -34.93
C GLY A 90 35.80 -15.90 -34.38
N GLY A 91 35.29 -16.96 -35.02
CA GLY A 91 34.03 -17.63 -34.65
C GLY A 91 32.76 -17.02 -35.26
N ASP A 92 32.88 -15.94 -36.03
CA ASP A 92 31.78 -15.34 -36.79
C ASP A 92 31.80 -15.79 -38.26
N THR A 93 30.62 -15.90 -38.87
CA THR A 93 30.44 -16.22 -40.30
C THR A 93 30.36 -14.94 -41.12
N TYR A 94 31.18 -14.84 -42.15
CA TYR A 94 31.16 -13.77 -43.14
C TYR A 94 30.75 -14.33 -44.50
N TRP A 95 29.90 -13.60 -45.21
CA TRP A 95 29.44 -13.91 -46.55
C TRP A 95 30.14 -12.99 -47.56
N VAL A 96 30.44 -13.53 -48.74
CA VAL A 96 31.07 -12.77 -49.82
C VAL A 96 29.99 -12.22 -50.74
N PHE A 97 29.76 -10.91 -50.70
CA PHE A 97 28.75 -10.24 -51.52
C PHE A 97 29.37 -9.70 -52.81
N PRO A 98 28.92 -10.17 -53.98
CA PRO A 98 29.26 -9.53 -55.24
C PRO A 98 28.44 -8.24 -55.44
N LEU A 99 29.11 -7.19 -55.87
CA LEU A 99 28.49 -5.90 -56.20
C LEU A 99 28.30 -5.75 -57.71
N ASP A 100 27.39 -4.88 -58.13
CA ASP A 100 27.13 -4.60 -59.54
C ASP A 100 28.36 -4.00 -60.26
N SER A 101 29.26 -3.35 -59.51
CA SER A 101 30.57 -2.87 -60.00
C SER A 101 31.56 -3.99 -60.33
N GLY A 102 31.29 -5.23 -59.91
CA GLY A 102 32.20 -6.38 -60.00
C GLY A 102 33.11 -6.56 -58.77
N GLU A 103 33.09 -5.61 -57.82
CA GLU A 103 33.79 -5.72 -56.55
C GLU A 103 33.15 -6.79 -55.65
N ARG A 104 33.93 -7.38 -54.74
CA ARG A 104 33.43 -8.33 -53.75
C ARG A 104 33.81 -7.89 -52.35
N VAL A 105 32.82 -7.84 -51.47
CA VAL A 105 32.99 -7.39 -50.08
C VAL A 105 32.57 -8.47 -49.10
N ALA A 106 33.24 -8.50 -47.95
CA ALA A 106 32.79 -9.31 -46.83
C ALA A 106 31.59 -8.63 -46.17
N GLY A 107 30.57 -9.41 -45.83
CA GLY A 107 29.42 -8.93 -45.09
C GLY A 107 29.00 -9.91 -44.01
N ARG A 108 28.61 -9.39 -42.85
CA ARG A 108 28.08 -10.18 -41.75
C ARG A 108 26.57 -9.98 -41.69
N CYS A 109 25.81 -11.07 -41.74
CA CYS A 109 24.36 -11.02 -41.85
C CYS A 109 23.72 -12.25 -41.17
N VAL A 110 22.74 -12.00 -40.28
CA VAL A 110 21.82 -13.03 -39.79
C VAL A 110 20.65 -13.10 -40.77
N GLN A 111 20.54 -14.20 -41.50
CA GLN A 111 19.52 -14.39 -42.52
C GLN A 111 18.21 -14.93 -41.89
N THR A 112 17.13 -14.15 -41.90
CA THR A 112 15.80 -14.58 -41.44
C THR A 112 14.75 -14.35 -42.52
N LEU A 113 13.56 -14.96 -42.37
CA LEU A 113 12.43 -14.70 -43.25
C LEU A 113 11.86 -13.28 -43.12
N GLU A 114 12.20 -12.56 -42.03
CA GLU A 114 11.66 -11.24 -41.73
C GLU A 114 12.53 -10.10 -42.26
N ASN A 115 13.84 -10.33 -42.48
CA ASN A 115 14.78 -9.29 -42.88
C ASN A 115 15.33 -9.42 -44.31
N ILE A 116 15.15 -10.57 -44.96
CA ILE A 116 15.54 -10.80 -46.36
C ILE A 116 14.31 -10.84 -47.24
N GLN A 117 14.36 -10.12 -48.36
CA GLN A 117 13.30 -10.14 -49.36
C GLN A 117 13.78 -10.89 -50.59
N ARG A 118 12.98 -11.85 -51.05
CA ARG A 118 13.28 -12.72 -52.19
C ARG A 118 12.20 -12.53 -53.24
N GLU A 119 12.60 -12.22 -54.46
CA GLU A 119 11.66 -12.04 -55.55
C GLU A 119 12.26 -12.51 -56.89
N LYS A 120 11.38 -12.75 -57.87
CA LYS A 120 11.77 -12.99 -59.26
C LYS A 120 11.34 -11.78 -60.10
N LYS A 121 12.29 -11.02 -60.61
CA LYS A 121 12.06 -9.80 -61.39
C LYS A 121 12.70 -9.93 -62.75
N ASP A 122 11.93 -9.62 -63.80
CA ASP A 122 12.38 -9.70 -65.20
C ASP A 122 13.00 -11.07 -65.56
N GLY A 123 12.42 -12.13 -65.00
CA GLY A 123 12.87 -13.51 -65.22
C GLY A 123 14.06 -13.96 -64.36
N VAL A 124 14.68 -13.09 -63.56
CA VAL A 124 15.85 -13.39 -62.72
C VAL A 124 15.50 -13.39 -61.24
N TYR A 125 15.98 -14.38 -60.50
CA TYR A 125 15.84 -14.41 -59.05
C TYR A 125 16.78 -13.40 -58.39
N GLN A 126 16.27 -12.59 -57.47
CA GLN A 126 17.05 -11.62 -56.72
C GLN A 126 16.73 -11.66 -55.22
N VAL A 127 17.74 -11.32 -54.42
CA VAL A 127 17.67 -11.30 -52.97
C VAL A 127 18.14 -9.94 -52.49
N LEU A 128 17.24 -9.23 -51.81
CA LEU A 128 17.55 -7.99 -51.13
C LEU A 128 17.86 -8.29 -49.67
N TYR A 129 19.08 -7.98 -49.27
CA TYR A 129 19.61 -8.23 -47.94
C TYR A 129 19.22 -7.09 -46.96
N PRO A 130 19.32 -7.34 -45.64
CA PRO A 130 18.97 -6.35 -44.63
C PRO A 130 19.77 -5.06 -44.76
N VAL A 131 19.27 -3.98 -44.16
CA VAL A 131 19.99 -2.70 -44.14
C VAL A 131 21.29 -2.87 -43.37
N GLY A 132 22.41 -2.54 -43.99
CA GLY A 132 23.73 -2.55 -43.39
C GLY A 132 24.44 -1.22 -43.50
N ALA A 133 25.66 -1.21 -42.98
CA ALA A 133 26.55 -0.07 -43.08
C ALA A 133 28.00 -0.51 -43.31
N TRP A 134 28.78 0.38 -43.92
CA TRP A 134 30.20 0.18 -44.15
C TRP A 134 30.97 0.45 -42.86
N ARG A 135 31.60 -0.58 -42.29
CA ARG A 135 32.25 -0.51 -40.97
C ARG A 135 33.70 -0.96 -41.04
N GLU A 136 34.55 -0.31 -40.24
CA GLU A 136 35.94 -0.71 -40.07
C GLU A 136 36.01 -2.13 -39.51
N TRP A 137 36.78 -2.98 -40.16
CA TRP A 137 36.99 -4.36 -39.78
C TRP A 137 38.23 -4.51 -38.90
N LYS A 138 38.01 -4.58 -37.59
CA LYS A 138 39.05 -4.67 -36.56
C LYS A 138 39.59 -6.08 -36.40
N LEU A 139 40.18 -6.62 -37.47
CA LEU A 139 40.87 -7.91 -37.46
C LEU A 139 42.25 -7.80 -36.80
N THR A 140 42.65 -8.85 -36.07
CA THR A 140 44.05 -9.04 -35.67
C THR A 140 44.94 -9.27 -36.91
N GLY A 141 46.25 -9.09 -36.76
CA GLY A 141 47.20 -9.31 -37.87
C GLY A 141 47.14 -10.74 -38.43
N GLU A 142 46.94 -11.73 -37.57
CA GLU A 142 46.82 -13.14 -37.95
C GLU A 142 45.51 -13.42 -38.71
N GLU A 143 44.38 -12.92 -38.20
CA GLU A 143 43.07 -13.08 -38.86
C GLU A 143 43.07 -12.41 -40.23
N ARG A 144 43.62 -11.19 -40.33
CA ARG A 144 43.69 -10.47 -41.61
C ARG A 144 44.51 -11.25 -42.64
N ALA A 145 45.68 -11.76 -42.26
CA ALA A 145 46.50 -12.56 -43.15
C ALA A 145 45.80 -13.86 -43.57
N GLY A 146 45.01 -14.47 -42.67
CA GLY A 146 44.18 -15.62 -42.99
C GLY A 146 43.11 -15.31 -44.05
N VAL A 147 42.37 -14.21 -43.88
CA VAL A 147 41.35 -13.77 -44.84
C VAL A 147 41.95 -13.46 -46.21
N GLU A 148 43.07 -12.75 -46.26
CA GLU A 148 43.74 -12.39 -47.53
C GLU A 148 44.24 -13.62 -48.29
N ARG A 149 44.63 -14.67 -47.57
CA ARG A 149 45.05 -15.94 -48.17
C ARG A 149 43.87 -16.77 -48.65
N ASP A 150 42.82 -16.90 -47.84
CA ASP A 150 41.72 -17.84 -48.07
C ASP A 150 40.61 -17.27 -48.95
N VAL A 151 40.49 -15.93 -49.01
CA VAL A 151 39.47 -15.22 -49.78
C VAL A 151 40.09 -14.03 -50.54
N PRO A 152 41.06 -14.28 -51.45
CA PRO A 152 41.82 -13.22 -52.14
C PRO A 152 40.96 -12.35 -53.07
N GLN A 153 39.74 -12.77 -53.37
CA GLN A 153 38.80 -12.04 -54.21
C GLN A 153 38.16 -10.83 -53.53
N LEU A 154 38.35 -10.63 -52.22
CA LEU A 154 37.84 -9.46 -51.51
C LEU A 154 38.61 -8.20 -51.91
N ILE A 155 37.87 -7.13 -52.21
CA ILE A 155 38.46 -5.83 -52.57
C ILE A 155 39.17 -5.17 -51.39
N THR A 156 38.78 -5.50 -50.16
CA THR A 156 39.39 -4.97 -48.94
C THR A 156 39.19 -5.92 -47.76
N THR A 157 40.15 -5.91 -46.85
CA THR A 157 40.09 -6.53 -45.52
C THR A 157 40.09 -5.49 -44.38
N ARG A 158 40.03 -4.20 -44.74
CA ARG A 158 39.96 -3.08 -43.80
C ARG A 158 38.55 -2.74 -43.37
N TYR A 159 37.56 -3.07 -44.20
CA TYR A 159 36.16 -2.77 -43.98
C TYR A 159 35.31 -3.97 -44.37
N PHE A 160 34.11 -4.03 -43.81
CA PHE A 160 33.10 -5.02 -44.12
C PHE A 160 31.71 -4.38 -44.03
N VAL A 161 30.70 -5.07 -44.58
CA VAL A 161 29.30 -4.67 -44.46
C VAL A 161 28.69 -5.30 -43.21
N ASP A 162 28.32 -4.49 -42.23
CA ASP A 162 27.64 -4.95 -41.02
C ASP A 162 26.11 -4.87 -41.22
N MET A 163 25.49 -6.02 -41.52
CA MET A 163 24.04 -6.19 -41.68
C MET A 163 23.40 -6.90 -40.47
N GLU A 164 24.13 -7.10 -39.38
CA GLU A 164 23.53 -7.56 -38.11
C GLU A 164 23.09 -6.40 -37.23
N GLY A 165 23.80 -5.27 -37.32
CA GLY A 165 23.55 -4.11 -36.48
C GLY A 165 23.59 -4.47 -34.99
N ARG A 166 22.63 -3.94 -34.22
CA ARG A 166 22.52 -4.23 -32.78
C ARG A 166 21.66 -5.45 -32.46
N HIS A 167 21.15 -6.19 -33.44
CA HIS A 167 20.19 -7.28 -33.19
C HIS A 167 20.77 -8.44 -32.35
N ARG A 168 22.09 -8.66 -32.39
CA ARG A 168 22.75 -9.72 -31.62
C ARG A 168 22.82 -9.44 -30.11
N GLU A 169 22.83 -8.16 -29.72
CA GLU A 169 22.99 -7.72 -28.32
C GLU A 169 21.65 -7.38 -27.64
N ASN A 170 20.56 -7.34 -28.41
CA ASN A 170 19.28 -6.82 -27.96
C ASN A 170 18.31 -7.91 -27.44
N ILE A 171 17.41 -7.47 -26.56
CA ILE A 171 16.49 -8.35 -25.83
C ILE A 171 15.32 -8.72 -26.75
N THR A 172 14.94 -10.01 -26.78
CA THR A 172 13.75 -10.47 -27.52
C THR A 172 12.46 -9.95 -26.90
N GLU A 173 11.39 -9.84 -27.69
CA GLU A 173 10.08 -9.37 -27.20
C GLU A 173 9.59 -10.16 -25.99
N THR A 174 9.75 -11.49 -26.02
CA THR A 174 9.38 -12.37 -24.90
C THR A 174 10.15 -12.04 -23.63
N ARG A 175 11.46 -11.84 -23.73
CA ARG A 175 12.30 -11.49 -22.56
C ARG A 175 12.00 -10.08 -22.07
N PHE A 176 11.77 -9.13 -22.97
CA PHE A 176 11.39 -7.76 -22.63
C PHE A 176 10.05 -7.74 -21.87
N LYS A 177 9.01 -8.38 -22.42
CA LYS A 177 7.69 -8.47 -21.79
C LYS A 177 7.76 -9.17 -20.43
N GLY A 178 8.53 -10.26 -20.33
CA GLY A 178 8.78 -10.94 -19.07
C GLY A 178 9.38 -10.01 -18.01
N GLY A 179 10.47 -9.30 -18.35
CA GLY A 179 11.10 -8.33 -17.45
C GLY A 179 10.20 -7.16 -17.07
N PHE A 180 9.43 -6.63 -18.03
CA PHE A 180 8.45 -5.56 -17.80
C PHE A 180 7.36 -6.01 -16.81
N TRP A 181 6.80 -7.20 -16.99
CA TRP A 181 5.81 -7.75 -16.07
C TRP A 181 6.37 -7.95 -14.66
N THR A 182 7.58 -8.49 -14.53
CA THR A 182 8.24 -8.63 -13.23
C THR A 182 8.42 -7.27 -12.54
N LEU A 183 8.89 -6.25 -13.26
CA LEU A 183 9.05 -4.91 -12.72
C LEU A 183 7.72 -4.32 -12.23
N CYS A 184 6.66 -4.43 -13.04
CA CYS A 184 5.32 -3.97 -12.65
C CYS A 184 4.78 -4.72 -11.43
N LEU A 185 5.00 -6.03 -11.31
CA LEU A 185 4.58 -6.81 -10.14
C LEU A 185 5.30 -6.33 -8.87
N LEU A 186 6.62 -6.11 -8.93
CA LEU A 186 7.39 -5.59 -7.80
C LEU A 186 6.92 -4.19 -7.38
N ALA A 187 6.70 -3.29 -8.35
CA ALA A 187 6.17 -1.97 -8.09
C ALA A 187 4.75 -2.01 -7.49
N GLY A 188 3.89 -2.90 -7.98
CA GLY A 188 2.54 -3.13 -7.46
C GLY A 188 2.54 -3.62 -6.02
N LEU A 189 3.37 -4.61 -5.69
CA LEU A 189 3.55 -5.12 -4.33
C LEU A 189 4.07 -4.03 -3.38
N GLY A 190 5.04 -3.22 -3.82
CA GLY A 190 5.55 -2.07 -3.06
C GLY A 190 4.45 -1.04 -2.79
N SER A 191 3.65 -0.70 -3.80
CA SER A 191 2.51 0.22 -3.66
C SER A 191 1.45 -0.31 -2.69
N MET A 192 1.12 -1.60 -2.75
CA MET A 192 0.21 -2.25 -1.81
C MET A 192 0.74 -2.21 -0.38
N PHE A 193 2.02 -2.50 -0.16
CA PHE A 193 2.65 -2.43 1.16
C PHE A 193 2.60 -1.01 1.76
N VAL A 194 2.93 0.01 0.96
CA VAL A 194 2.84 1.42 1.39
C VAL A 194 1.40 1.80 1.73
N THR A 195 0.44 1.40 0.89
CA THR A 195 -0.99 1.67 1.11
C THR A 195 -1.47 1.00 2.39
N HIS A 196 -1.09 -0.26 2.62
CA HIS A 196 -1.40 -1.01 3.83
C HIS A 196 -0.84 -0.30 5.07
N ARG A 197 0.46 0.06 5.08
CA ARG A 197 1.07 0.79 6.20
C ARG A 197 0.41 2.13 6.46
N LYS A 198 0.04 2.88 5.42
CA LYS A 198 -0.69 4.15 5.58
C LYS A 198 -2.06 3.93 6.22
N GLN A 199 -2.80 2.92 5.79
CA GLN A 199 -4.09 2.56 6.38
C GLN A 199 -3.95 2.09 7.83
N GLU A 200 -2.97 1.26 8.13
CA GLU A 200 -2.68 0.79 9.49
C GLU A 200 -2.31 1.96 10.41
N ASN A 201 -1.43 2.86 9.96
CA ASN A 201 -1.06 4.05 10.72
C ASN A 201 -2.27 4.97 10.95
N ARG A 202 -3.16 5.13 9.95
CA ARG A 202 -4.38 5.92 10.12
C ARG A 202 -5.31 5.28 11.16
N ARG A 203 -5.52 3.97 11.09
CA ARG A 203 -6.31 3.22 12.08
C ARG A 203 -5.74 3.31 13.49
N LYS A 204 -4.41 3.24 13.63
CA LYS A 204 -3.75 3.45 14.93
C LYS A 204 -4.00 4.86 15.45
N LYS A 205 -3.81 5.88 14.61
CA LYS A 205 -4.12 7.27 14.98
C LYS A 205 -5.57 7.45 15.41
N GLU A 206 -6.53 6.87 14.67
CA GLU A 206 -7.96 6.90 15.00
C GLU A 206 -8.27 6.15 16.32
N ALA A 207 -7.65 4.98 16.52
CA ALA A 207 -7.80 4.21 17.76
C ALA A 207 -7.25 4.94 18.99
N ASP A 208 -6.14 5.66 18.82
CA ASP A 208 -5.46 6.41 19.87
C ASP A 208 -6.17 7.73 20.22
N ILE A 209 -7.15 8.16 19.43
CA ILE A 209 -8.01 9.32 19.78
C ILE A 209 -8.69 9.10 21.14
N THR A 210 -8.90 7.88 21.60
CA THR A 210 -9.56 7.63 22.89
C THR A 210 -8.58 7.52 24.06
N LEU A 211 -7.28 7.69 23.83
CA LEU A 211 -6.32 7.76 24.93
C LEU A 211 -6.48 9.08 25.70
N PRO A 212 -6.44 9.04 27.04
CA PRO A 212 -6.29 10.24 27.86
C PRO A 212 -5.02 11.00 27.48
N GLN A 213 -5.14 12.29 27.23
CA GLN A 213 -4.04 13.16 26.78
C GLN A 213 -3.35 13.88 27.94
N ASN A 214 -4.01 13.97 29.10
CA ASN A 214 -3.51 14.66 30.27
C ASN A 214 -4.07 14.03 31.56
N ASP A 215 -3.58 14.49 32.70
CA ASP A 215 -3.98 13.98 34.01
C ASP A 215 -5.46 14.25 34.34
N LEU A 216 -6.06 15.31 33.80
CA LEU A 216 -7.49 15.60 33.96
C LEU A 216 -8.34 14.52 33.30
N GLU A 217 -8.04 14.18 32.04
CA GLU A 217 -8.71 13.10 31.33
C GLU A 217 -8.42 11.75 31.97
N ARG A 218 -7.20 11.52 32.45
CA ARG A 218 -6.87 10.29 33.18
C ARG A 218 -7.70 10.16 34.47
N TRP A 219 -7.91 11.27 35.19
CA TRP A 219 -8.82 11.30 36.34
C TRP A 219 -10.25 10.95 35.92
N ILE A 220 -10.76 11.59 34.86
CA ILE A 220 -12.10 11.33 34.31
C ILE A 220 -12.29 9.86 33.95
N VAL A 221 -11.34 9.25 33.23
CA VAL A 221 -11.44 7.82 32.88
C VAL A 221 -11.32 6.93 34.11
N GLY A 222 -10.54 7.34 35.12
CA GLY A 222 -10.41 6.65 36.40
C GLY A 222 -11.74 6.36 37.08
N SER A 223 -12.70 7.28 37.00
CA SER A 223 -14.00 7.14 37.67
C SER A 223 -14.88 6.02 37.08
N TYR A 224 -14.56 5.50 35.90
CA TYR A 224 -15.26 4.37 35.29
C TYR A 224 -14.33 3.31 34.71
N ALA A 225 -13.03 3.33 35.07
CA ALA A 225 -12.02 2.47 34.47
C ALA A 225 -12.30 0.96 34.65
N ILE A 226 -12.93 0.56 35.77
CA ILE A 226 -13.35 -0.83 36.01
C ILE A 226 -14.33 -1.28 34.91
N TRP A 227 -15.33 -0.45 34.60
CA TRP A 227 -16.25 -0.73 33.51
C TRP A 227 -15.55 -0.63 32.15
N GLY A 228 -14.73 0.41 31.94
CA GLY A 228 -14.05 0.63 30.65
C GLY A 228 -13.18 -0.56 30.24
N GLN A 229 -12.45 -1.15 31.18
CA GLN A 229 -11.62 -2.33 30.91
C GLN A 229 -12.43 -3.62 30.75
N PHE A 230 -13.59 -3.73 31.37
CA PHE A 230 -14.52 -4.79 30.99
C PHE A 230 -15.03 -4.62 29.57
N PHE A 231 -15.46 -3.40 29.24
CA PHE A 231 -16.07 -3.12 27.96
C PHE A 231 -15.09 -3.37 26.80
N ALA A 232 -13.79 -3.08 27.01
CA ALA A 232 -12.72 -3.40 26.07
C ALA A 232 -12.66 -4.91 25.70
N GLN A 233 -13.07 -5.81 26.59
CA GLN A 233 -13.08 -7.26 26.34
C GLN A 233 -14.21 -7.68 25.37
N LEU A 234 -15.25 -6.87 25.23
CA LEU A 234 -16.42 -7.19 24.41
C LEU A 234 -16.25 -6.81 22.93
N GLY A 235 -15.34 -5.87 22.62
CA GLY A 235 -15.29 -5.20 21.33
C GLY A 235 -14.49 -5.88 20.22
N ARG A 236 -14.05 -7.15 20.37
CA ARG A 236 -12.99 -7.72 19.52
C ARG A 236 -13.30 -9.01 18.77
N SER A 237 -14.23 -9.84 19.21
CA SER A 237 -14.43 -11.17 18.60
C SER A 237 -15.74 -11.24 17.83
N GLY A 238 -15.67 -11.55 16.53
CA GLY A 238 -16.84 -11.72 15.66
C GLY A 238 -17.74 -12.91 16.02
N ASP A 239 -17.28 -13.78 16.92
CA ASP A 239 -18.01 -14.93 17.46
C ASP A 239 -18.67 -14.64 18.84
N GLY A 240 -18.60 -13.39 19.33
CA GLY A 240 -19.17 -12.98 20.62
C GLY A 240 -18.35 -13.42 21.83
N ARG A 241 -17.16 -14.02 21.67
CA ARG A 241 -16.28 -14.38 22.80
C ARG A 241 -15.54 -13.16 23.33
N ARG A 242 -15.40 -13.09 24.64
CA ARG A 242 -14.66 -12.00 25.31
C ARG A 242 -13.14 -12.17 25.14
N ASP A 243 -12.46 -11.11 24.74
CA ASP A 243 -11.00 -11.02 24.76
C ASP A 243 -10.54 -10.52 26.14
N VAL A 244 -10.37 -11.45 27.09
CA VAL A 244 -10.02 -11.10 28.48
C VAL A 244 -8.70 -10.34 28.55
N GLU A 245 -7.73 -10.64 27.68
CA GLU A 245 -6.43 -9.95 27.64
C GLU A 245 -6.55 -8.49 27.18
N ALA A 246 -7.64 -8.11 26.49
CA ALA A 246 -7.89 -6.73 26.12
C ALA A 246 -7.95 -5.79 27.34
N ARG A 247 -8.33 -6.30 28.53
CA ARG A 247 -8.39 -5.55 29.79
C ARG A 247 -7.02 -5.06 30.28
N ARG A 248 -5.93 -5.65 29.76
CA ARG A 248 -4.55 -5.23 30.01
C ARG A 248 -4.07 -4.16 29.03
N GLY A 249 -4.84 -3.86 27.99
CA GLY A 249 -4.53 -2.83 27.01
C GLY A 249 -4.59 -1.40 27.58
N PRO A 250 -4.47 -0.39 26.71
CA PRO A 250 -4.59 1.02 27.11
C PRO A 250 -5.95 1.34 27.75
N ILE A 251 -5.93 2.17 28.80
CA ILE A 251 -7.12 2.71 29.45
C ILE A 251 -7.71 3.80 28.56
N ARG A 252 -8.85 3.51 27.92
CA ARG A 252 -9.48 4.41 26.92
C ARG A 252 -10.69 5.14 27.48
N ILE A 253 -10.87 6.38 27.04
CA ILE A 253 -12.12 7.12 27.16
C ILE A 253 -13.23 6.31 26.49
N GLY A 254 -14.31 6.04 27.23
CA GLY A 254 -15.43 5.21 26.77
C GLY A 254 -15.13 3.72 26.60
N GLY A 255 -13.92 3.26 26.91
CA GLY A 255 -13.53 1.83 26.87
C GLY A 255 -13.30 1.21 25.48
N GLN A 256 -13.49 1.96 24.40
CA GLN A 256 -13.32 1.50 23.01
C GLN A 256 -12.45 2.46 22.20
N PRO A 257 -11.73 1.99 21.16
CA PRO A 257 -11.11 2.87 20.18
C PRO A 257 -12.17 3.65 19.38
N MET A 258 -11.82 4.84 18.90
CA MET A 258 -12.70 5.64 18.02
C MET A 258 -12.42 5.36 16.54
N ASP A 259 -12.32 4.08 16.18
CA ASP A 259 -12.33 3.62 14.78
C ASP A 259 -13.76 3.20 14.37
N ASP A 260 -13.98 2.90 13.09
CA ASP A 260 -15.31 2.54 12.56
C ASP A 260 -15.97 1.40 13.33
N ARG A 261 -15.18 0.42 13.81
CA ARG A 261 -15.68 -0.73 14.56
C ARG A 261 -16.04 -0.37 15.98
N GLY A 262 -15.16 0.35 16.68
CA GLY A 262 -15.40 0.79 18.06
C GLY A 262 -16.57 1.79 18.16
N GLN A 263 -16.69 2.70 17.20
CA GLN A 263 -17.84 3.62 17.12
C GLN A 263 -19.15 2.85 16.94
N LYS A 264 -19.19 1.91 15.98
CA LYS A 264 -20.37 1.09 15.73
C LYS A 264 -20.76 0.29 16.98
N PHE A 265 -19.80 -0.42 17.59
CA PHE A 265 -20.03 -1.22 18.79
C PHE A 265 -20.52 -0.38 19.97
N THR A 266 -19.95 0.82 20.16
CA THR A 266 -20.37 1.74 21.22
C THR A 266 -21.81 2.20 21.00
N ARG A 267 -22.20 2.55 19.77
CA ARG A 267 -23.57 2.96 19.43
C ARG A 267 -24.58 1.82 19.60
N GLU A 268 -24.22 0.60 19.18
CA GLU A 268 -25.04 -0.60 19.40
C GLU A 268 -25.24 -0.85 20.91
N THR A 269 -24.19 -0.74 21.71
CA THR A 269 -24.29 -0.89 23.17
C THR A 269 -25.17 0.18 23.81
N LEU A 270 -25.05 1.44 23.40
CA LEU A 270 -25.89 2.54 23.89
C LEU A 270 -27.36 2.27 23.56
N LYS A 271 -27.65 1.78 22.37
CA LYS A 271 -29.01 1.41 21.99
C LYS A 271 -29.53 0.21 22.79
N ASP A 272 -28.78 -0.88 22.81
CA ASP A 272 -29.29 -2.16 23.34
C ASP A 272 -29.33 -2.21 24.87
N SER A 273 -28.38 -1.55 25.55
CA SER A 273 -28.27 -1.59 27.01
C SER A 273 -28.85 -0.37 27.73
N TRP A 274 -28.99 0.75 27.02
CA TRP A 274 -29.45 2.02 27.60
C TRP A 274 -30.68 2.61 26.92
N ASP A 275 -31.10 2.07 25.77
CA ASP A 275 -32.13 2.66 24.91
C ASP A 275 -31.80 4.12 24.50
N ILE A 276 -30.51 4.40 24.32
CA ILE A 276 -30.02 5.72 23.92
C ILE A 276 -29.58 5.67 22.45
N SER A 277 -30.22 6.48 21.62
CA SER A 277 -29.94 6.58 20.18
C SER A 277 -29.39 7.95 19.76
N SER A 278 -29.33 8.93 20.66
CA SER A 278 -28.85 10.27 20.36
C SER A 278 -27.99 10.90 21.47
N GLN A 279 -27.21 11.92 21.09
CA GLN A 279 -26.44 12.75 22.03
C GLN A 279 -27.35 13.40 23.09
N LYS A 280 -28.53 13.87 22.67
CA LYS A 280 -29.48 14.57 23.53
C LYS A 280 -30.00 13.65 24.64
N GLU A 281 -30.49 12.47 24.27
CA GLU A 281 -30.98 11.45 25.21
C GLU A 281 -29.87 11.03 26.19
N LEU A 282 -28.62 10.92 25.70
CA LEU A 282 -27.48 10.62 26.54
C LEU A 282 -27.25 11.69 27.60
N PHE A 283 -27.28 12.97 27.21
CA PHE A 283 -27.12 14.08 28.16
C PHE A 283 -28.27 14.16 29.15
N GLU A 284 -29.52 13.98 28.71
CA GLU A 284 -30.68 13.91 29.61
C GLU A 284 -30.55 12.77 30.63
N THR A 285 -30.03 11.61 30.19
CA THR A 285 -29.76 10.46 31.08
C THR A 285 -28.67 10.78 32.09
N VAL A 286 -27.58 11.43 31.66
CA VAL A 286 -26.50 11.88 32.54
C VAL A 286 -27.01 12.89 33.57
N ASP A 287 -27.82 13.85 33.15
CA ASP A 287 -28.37 14.87 34.04
C ASP A 287 -29.30 14.23 35.08
N TYR A 288 -30.18 13.31 34.66
CA TYR A 288 -31.04 12.52 35.56
C TYR A 288 -30.23 11.75 36.62
N MET A 289 -29.12 11.12 36.22
CA MET A 289 -28.31 10.26 37.08
C MET A 289 -27.29 11.01 37.96
N SER A 290 -26.90 12.23 37.61
CA SER A 290 -25.82 12.95 38.30
C SER A 290 -26.28 14.15 39.12
N ALA A 291 -27.41 14.75 38.76
CA ALA A 291 -27.96 15.92 39.45
C ALA A 291 -29.48 15.86 39.64
N GLY A 292 -30.19 15.05 38.84
CA GLY A 292 -31.64 14.93 38.90
C GLY A 292 -32.15 13.84 39.85
N PRO A 293 -33.42 13.42 39.68
CA PRO A 293 -34.09 12.50 40.59
C PRO A 293 -33.39 11.16 40.77
N GLY A 294 -32.66 10.67 39.76
CA GLY A 294 -31.90 9.42 39.84
C GLY A 294 -30.75 9.49 40.84
N PHE A 295 -30.17 10.67 41.04
CA PHE A 295 -29.15 10.92 42.07
C PHE A 295 -29.78 11.28 43.41
N GLU A 296 -30.77 12.18 43.43
CA GLU A 296 -31.40 12.68 44.65
C GLU A 296 -32.10 11.58 45.46
N SER A 297 -32.64 10.57 44.79
CA SER A 297 -33.27 9.40 45.41
C SER A 297 -32.28 8.37 45.98
N CYS A 298 -30.96 8.56 45.81
CA CYS A 298 -29.97 7.62 46.32
C CYS A 298 -29.84 7.70 47.84
N GLU A 299 -30.28 6.64 48.52
CA GLU A 299 -30.19 6.51 49.98
C GLU A 299 -28.80 6.07 50.46
N THR A 300 -28.06 5.33 49.64
CA THR A 300 -26.76 4.74 50.00
C THR A 300 -25.60 5.32 49.19
N GLN A 301 -24.39 5.25 49.76
CA GLN A 301 -23.16 5.62 49.03
C GLN A 301 -22.94 4.72 47.79
N ALA A 302 -23.27 3.43 47.88
CA ALA A 302 -23.20 2.52 46.76
C ALA A 302 -24.12 2.93 45.59
N ALA A 303 -25.35 3.35 45.90
CA ALA A 303 -26.27 3.88 44.88
C ALA A 303 -25.73 5.16 44.23
N ARG A 304 -25.18 6.09 45.01
CA ARG A 304 -24.54 7.32 44.49
C ARG A 304 -23.35 7.00 43.59
N ALA A 305 -22.48 6.08 43.99
CA ALA A 305 -21.31 5.68 43.22
C ALA A 305 -21.74 5.04 41.90
N TRP A 306 -22.73 4.15 41.95
CA TRP A 306 -23.31 3.50 40.78
C TRP A 306 -23.85 4.49 39.75
N GLN A 307 -24.57 5.53 40.20
CA GLN A 307 -25.11 6.55 39.29
C GLN A 307 -24.02 7.46 38.72
N LEU A 308 -23.12 7.97 39.57
CA LEU A 308 -22.08 8.90 39.12
C LEU A 308 -21.05 8.23 38.21
N CYS A 309 -20.59 7.01 38.53
CA CYS A 309 -19.63 6.28 37.69
C CYS A 309 -20.21 5.98 36.30
N ARG A 310 -21.50 5.58 36.25
CA ARG A 310 -22.18 5.34 34.96
C ARG A 310 -22.47 6.64 34.19
N SER A 311 -22.70 7.76 34.88
CA SER A 311 -22.81 9.08 34.23
C SER A 311 -21.51 9.44 33.53
N MET A 312 -20.36 9.25 34.20
CA MET A 312 -19.03 9.47 33.61
C MET A 312 -18.74 8.50 32.45
N GLN A 313 -19.14 7.24 32.60
CA GLN A 313 -19.06 6.24 31.53
C GLN A 313 -19.83 6.70 30.29
N LEU A 314 -21.09 7.12 30.44
CA LEU A 314 -21.93 7.56 29.32
C LEU A 314 -21.29 8.75 28.59
N LEU A 315 -20.72 9.70 29.30
CA LEU A 315 -19.98 10.82 28.69
C LEU A 315 -18.76 10.33 27.89
N GLY A 316 -18.01 9.36 28.42
CA GLY A 316 -16.93 8.71 27.68
C GLY A 316 -17.41 7.97 26.43
N MET A 317 -18.54 7.25 26.53
CA MET A 317 -19.18 6.58 25.38
C MET A 317 -19.71 7.57 24.35
N CYS A 318 -20.21 8.74 24.77
CA CYS A 318 -20.66 9.80 23.86
C CYS A 318 -19.52 10.27 22.95
N PHE A 319 -18.32 10.46 23.53
CA PHE A 319 -17.12 10.77 22.77
C PHE A 319 -16.69 9.62 21.86
N ALA A 320 -16.60 8.39 22.39
CA ALA A 320 -16.20 7.21 21.62
C ALA A 320 -17.19 6.89 20.48
N ALA A 321 -18.47 7.22 20.62
CA ALA A 321 -19.50 7.09 19.58
C ALA A 321 -19.42 8.20 18.52
N GLY A 322 -18.60 9.25 18.73
CA GLY A 322 -18.52 10.41 17.86
C GLY A 322 -19.73 11.34 17.92
N TRP A 323 -20.44 11.37 19.05
CA TRP A 323 -21.61 12.21 19.26
C TRP A 323 -21.27 13.55 19.91
N CYS A 324 -20.15 13.66 20.63
CA CYS A 324 -19.69 14.92 21.20
C CYS A 324 -18.19 15.15 20.95
N SER A 325 -17.75 16.39 21.07
CA SER A 325 -16.32 16.73 21.04
C SER A 325 -15.63 16.30 22.35
N ARG A 326 -14.31 16.17 22.31
CA ARG A 326 -13.50 15.94 23.51
C ARG A 326 -13.72 17.03 24.56
N GLU A 327 -13.78 18.29 24.12
CA GLU A 327 -13.99 19.43 25.02
C GLU A 327 -15.34 19.37 25.73
N GLU A 328 -16.41 19.02 25.00
CA GLU A 328 -17.75 18.88 25.56
C GLU A 328 -17.80 17.73 26.57
N MET A 329 -17.19 16.58 26.23
CA MET A 329 -17.05 15.44 27.14
C MET A 329 -16.31 15.84 28.42
N VAL A 330 -15.13 16.47 28.31
CA VAL A 330 -14.34 16.87 29.48
C VAL A 330 -15.10 17.90 30.34
N SER A 331 -15.73 18.89 29.71
CA SER A 331 -16.50 19.92 30.43
C SER A 331 -17.62 19.32 31.27
N ARG A 332 -18.43 18.44 30.68
CA ARG A 332 -19.52 17.74 31.40
C ARG A 332 -18.99 16.76 32.44
N SER A 333 -17.94 16.01 32.13
CA SER A 333 -17.30 15.10 33.07
C SER A 333 -16.73 15.82 34.28
N CYS A 334 -16.23 17.06 34.13
CA CYS A 334 -15.79 17.86 35.27
C CYS A 334 -16.95 18.27 36.20
N GLN A 335 -18.16 18.50 35.66
CA GLN A 335 -19.34 18.81 36.48
C GLN A 335 -19.73 17.61 37.36
N VAL A 336 -19.83 16.42 36.76
CA VAL A 336 -20.10 15.17 37.47
C VAL A 336 -18.95 14.80 38.42
N GLY A 337 -17.70 15.01 38.00
CA GLY A 337 -16.52 14.74 38.80
C GLY A 337 -16.44 15.59 40.08
N ARG A 338 -16.87 16.85 40.03
CA ARG A 338 -16.98 17.68 41.25
C ARG A 338 -18.01 17.10 42.21
N LYS A 339 -19.15 16.62 41.69
CA LYS A 339 -20.14 15.93 42.51
C LYS A 339 -19.59 14.65 43.14
N MET A 340 -18.74 13.91 42.42
CA MET A 340 -18.00 12.78 42.99
C MET A 340 -17.07 13.21 44.13
N GLN A 341 -16.24 14.24 43.93
CA GLN A 341 -15.33 14.76 44.95
C GLN A 341 -16.04 15.27 46.21
N GLU A 342 -17.28 15.76 46.07
CA GLU A 342 -18.16 16.12 47.20
C GLU A 342 -18.71 14.90 47.94
N SER A 343 -19.07 13.85 47.18
CA SER A 343 -19.79 12.68 47.70
C SER A 343 -18.87 11.61 48.29
N PHE A 344 -17.61 11.56 47.87
CA PHE A 344 -16.63 10.54 48.27
C PHE A 344 -15.28 11.19 48.65
N ARG A 345 -14.50 10.46 49.44
CA ARG A 345 -13.23 10.93 50.01
C ARG A 345 -12.00 10.33 49.35
N SER A 346 -12.15 9.25 48.58
CA SER A 346 -11.03 8.58 47.90
C SER A 346 -11.46 7.77 46.69
N TRP A 347 -10.48 7.41 45.86
CA TRP A 347 -10.67 6.42 44.80
C TRP A 347 -11.20 5.09 45.31
N GLU A 348 -10.73 4.64 46.48
CA GLU A 348 -11.11 3.37 47.07
C GLU A 348 -12.59 3.37 47.49
N GLU A 349 -13.04 4.45 48.13
CA GLU A 349 -14.46 4.60 48.51
C GLU A 349 -15.37 4.62 47.28
N LEU A 350 -14.99 5.37 46.22
CA LEU A 350 -15.74 5.40 44.97
C LEU A 350 -15.79 4.00 44.31
N CYS A 351 -14.65 3.32 44.21
CA CYS A 351 -14.55 2.04 43.52
C CYS A 351 -15.29 0.93 44.27
N GLU A 352 -15.17 0.84 45.60
CA GLU A 352 -15.94 -0.13 46.39
C GLU A 352 -17.44 0.17 46.33
N GLY A 353 -17.83 1.44 46.43
CA GLY A 353 -19.23 1.85 46.24
C GLY A 353 -19.78 1.47 44.87
N PHE A 354 -19.00 1.64 43.80
CA PHE A 354 -19.37 1.19 42.46
C PHE A 354 -19.54 -0.32 42.38
N LEU A 355 -18.61 -1.09 42.96
CA LEU A 355 -18.67 -2.56 42.96
C LEU A 355 -19.89 -3.08 43.74
N GLU A 356 -20.21 -2.46 44.87
CA GLU A 356 -21.41 -2.78 45.66
C GLU A 356 -22.69 -2.42 44.89
N GLY A 357 -22.77 -1.22 44.32
CA GLY A 357 -23.93 -0.80 43.52
C GLY A 357 -24.14 -1.68 42.28
N PHE A 358 -23.05 -2.05 41.60
CA PHE A 358 -23.06 -3.02 40.51
C PHE A 358 -23.62 -4.38 40.96
N TYR A 359 -23.13 -4.89 42.08
CA TYR A 359 -23.57 -6.17 42.63
C TYR A 359 -25.06 -6.15 42.98
N THR A 360 -25.55 -5.09 43.63
CA THR A 360 -26.97 -4.94 43.99
C THR A 360 -27.86 -4.91 42.75
N TRP A 361 -27.49 -4.16 41.71
CA TRP A 361 -28.21 -4.15 40.44
C TRP A 361 -28.22 -5.54 39.79
N ARG A 362 -27.05 -6.18 39.70
CA ARG A 362 -26.88 -7.48 39.05
C ARG A 362 -27.64 -8.58 39.79
N LEU A 363 -27.63 -8.55 41.12
CA LEU A 363 -28.38 -9.46 41.99
C LEU A 363 -29.88 -9.38 41.73
N GLY A 364 -30.42 -8.16 41.64
CA GLY A 364 -31.84 -7.95 41.34
C GLY A 364 -32.25 -8.42 39.94
N ALA A 365 -31.37 -8.27 38.95
CA ALA A 365 -31.69 -8.59 37.56
C ALA A 365 -31.42 -10.07 37.17
N PHE A 366 -30.40 -10.70 37.74
CA PHE A 366 -29.89 -12.01 37.28
C PHE A 366 -29.69 -13.04 38.40
N GLY A 367 -29.91 -12.67 39.66
CA GLY A 367 -29.80 -13.56 40.82
C GLY A 367 -28.37 -13.74 41.36
N PHE A 368 -28.26 -14.44 42.48
CA PHE A 368 -27.05 -14.49 43.31
C PHE A 368 -25.80 -15.03 42.59
N ARG A 369 -25.93 -16.18 41.91
CA ARG A 369 -24.76 -16.84 41.30
C ARG A 369 -24.13 -15.99 40.19
N ASP A 370 -24.96 -15.37 39.35
CA ASP A 370 -24.48 -14.49 38.28
C ASP A 370 -23.86 -13.21 38.86
N ALA A 371 -24.53 -12.59 39.84
CA ALA A 371 -24.01 -11.40 40.51
C ALA A 371 -22.66 -11.63 41.18
N GLN A 372 -22.47 -12.78 41.84
CA GLN A 372 -21.21 -13.12 42.51
C GLN A 372 -20.08 -13.33 41.50
N ALA A 373 -20.32 -14.06 40.41
CA ALA A 373 -19.33 -14.27 39.35
C ALA A 373 -18.95 -12.96 38.65
N ALA A 374 -19.94 -12.12 38.31
CA ALA A 374 -19.70 -10.85 37.65
C ALA A 374 -18.96 -9.85 38.56
N LEU A 375 -19.27 -9.85 39.88
CA LEU A 375 -18.56 -9.03 40.86
C LEU A 375 -17.10 -9.46 40.99
N GLN A 376 -16.84 -10.77 41.06
CA GLN A 376 -15.47 -11.30 41.14
C GLN A 376 -14.62 -10.83 39.96
N GLU A 377 -15.17 -10.90 38.74
CA GLU A 377 -14.49 -10.40 37.54
C GLU A 377 -14.19 -8.89 37.64
N ARG A 378 -15.12 -8.08 38.15
CA ARG A 378 -14.91 -6.64 38.33
C ARG A 378 -13.84 -6.34 39.38
N ARG A 379 -13.77 -7.15 40.45
CA ARG A 379 -12.73 -7.04 41.48
C ARG A 379 -11.35 -7.35 40.93
N GLU A 380 -11.22 -8.37 40.07
CA GLU A 380 -9.95 -8.67 39.38
C GLU A 380 -9.50 -7.49 38.52
N ILE A 381 -10.40 -6.91 37.72
CA ILE A 381 -10.09 -5.73 36.91
C ILE A 381 -9.63 -4.57 37.79
N TYR A 382 -10.30 -4.33 38.92
CA TYR A 382 -9.92 -3.27 39.85
C TYR A 382 -8.52 -3.50 40.45
N GLN A 383 -8.21 -4.73 40.87
CA GLN A 383 -6.88 -5.09 41.39
C GLN A 383 -5.78 -4.91 40.34
N GLU A 384 -6.03 -5.36 39.11
CA GLU A 384 -5.10 -5.15 37.99
C GLU A 384 -4.90 -3.66 37.72
N LEU A 385 -5.98 -2.87 37.66
CA LEU A 385 -5.89 -1.42 37.47
C LEU A 385 -5.06 -0.74 38.56
N ARG A 386 -5.19 -1.14 39.83
CA ARG A 386 -4.38 -0.58 40.93
C ARG A 386 -2.89 -0.89 40.80
N ALA A 387 -2.55 -2.07 40.29
CA ALA A 387 -1.15 -2.50 40.16
C ALA A 387 -0.40 -1.76 39.04
N ARG A 388 -1.12 -1.20 38.06
CA ARG A 388 -0.52 -0.59 36.87
C ARG A 388 0.28 0.69 37.19
N PRO A 389 1.40 0.94 36.48
CA PRO A 389 2.13 2.21 36.57
C PRO A 389 1.33 3.41 36.04
N ASP A 390 0.55 3.21 34.97
CA ASP A 390 -0.30 4.23 34.35
C ASP A 390 -1.69 4.36 35.01
N SER A 391 -1.88 3.75 36.18
CA SER A 391 -3.17 3.70 36.87
C SER A 391 -3.71 5.10 37.17
N PRO A 392 -4.97 5.41 36.80
CA PRO A 392 -5.60 6.67 37.17
C PRO A 392 -5.74 6.81 38.70
N TYR A 393 -5.77 5.71 39.44
CA TYR A 393 -5.88 5.69 40.90
C TYR A 393 -4.63 6.18 41.64
N ARG A 394 -3.52 6.43 40.90
CA ARG A 394 -2.32 7.10 41.43
C ARG A 394 -2.46 8.63 41.46
N LEU A 395 -3.46 9.19 40.77
CA LEU A 395 -3.75 10.62 40.84
C LEU A 395 -4.36 10.98 42.18
N ASN A 396 -4.09 12.20 42.64
CA ASN A 396 -4.78 12.76 43.81
C ASN A 396 -6.30 12.74 43.57
N TRP A 397 -7.06 12.22 44.53
CA TRP A 397 -8.52 12.23 44.47
C TRP A 397 -9.08 13.64 44.25
N TYR A 398 -8.52 14.62 44.96
CA TYR A 398 -8.86 16.05 44.85
C TYR A 398 -8.13 16.76 43.71
N TYR A 399 -7.88 16.06 42.59
CA TYR A 399 -7.30 16.68 41.40
C TYR A 399 -8.19 17.85 40.91
N PRO A 400 -7.60 19.00 40.51
CA PRO A 400 -8.40 20.15 40.05
C PRO A 400 -9.22 19.84 38.80
N LEU A 401 -10.54 19.88 38.90
CA LEU A 401 -11.48 19.66 37.80
C LEU A 401 -11.85 20.97 37.10
N ASP A 402 -10.84 21.64 36.54
CA ASP A 402 -10.97 22.90 35.78
C ASP A 402 -10.49 22.71 34.33
N PRO A 403 -11.39 22.52 33.36
CA PRO A 403 -11.02 22.36 31.96
C PRO A 403 -10.43 23.65 31.36
N ALA A 404 -10.80 24.83 31.86
CA ALA A 404 -10.26 26.09 31.37
C ALA A 404 -8.81 26.30 31.83
N ALA A 405 -8.48 25.96 33.08
CA ALA A 405 -7.10 25.96 33.55
C ALA A 405 -6.22 24.98 32.76
N GLN A 406 -6.73 23.77 32.49
CA GLN A 406 -6.00 22.78 31.71
C GLN A 406 -5.70 23.28 30.29
N ARG A 407 -6.68 23.89 29.61
CA ARG A 407 -6.46 24.50 28.28
C ARG A 407 -5.44 25.64 28.30
N ARG A 408 -5.47 26.50 29.33
CA ARG A 408 -4.48 27.58 29.48
C ARG A 408 -3.07 27.01 29.61
N LYS A 409 -2.91 25.94 30.39
CA LYS A 409 -1.64 25.22 30.57
C LYS A 409 -1.14 24.66 29.24
N GLU A 410 -1.99 23.95 28.50
CA GLU A 410 -1.66 23.36 27.20
C GLU A 410 -1.28 24.42 26.15
N ALA A 411 -2.01 25.54 26.10
CA ALA A 411 -1.69 26.64 25.20
C ALA A 411 -0.33 27.28 25.52
N GLN A 412 0.03 27.40 26.80
CA GLN A 412 1.35 27.90 27.21
C GLN A 412 2.49 26.95 26.84
N PHE A 413 2.33 25.65 27.07
CA PHE A 413 3.34 24.66 26.68
C PHE A 413 3.50 24.56 25.15
N GLY A 414 2.39 24.56 24.40
CA GLY A 414 2.44 24.55 22.93
C GLY A 414 3.01 25.82 22.30
N ALA A 415 3.05 26.94 23.02
CA ALA A 415 3.73 28.16 22.61
C ALA A 415 5.23 28.16 22.94
N LEU A 416 5.69 27.31 23.86
CA LEU A 416 7.11 27.15 24.21
C LEU A 416 7.83 26.12 23.34
N GLU A 417 7.09 25.21 22.71
CA GLU A 417 7.63 24.17 21.80
C GLU A 417 7.69 24.62 20.32
N LYS A 418 7.20 25.82 20.00
CA LYS A 418 7.31 26.46 18.68
C LYS A 418 8.34 27.57 18.74
#